data_AF-A0A8S3FGV9-F1
#
_entry.id   AF-A0A8S3FGV9-F1
#
_cell.length_a   1.000
_cell.length_b   1.000
_cell.length_c   1.000
_cell.angle_alpha   90.00
_cell.angle_beta   90.00
_cell.angle_gamma   90.00
#
_symmetry.space_group_name_H-M   'P 1'
#
loop_
_entity.id
_entity.type
_entity.pdbx_description
1 polymer ?
#
loop_
_entity_poly.entity_id
_entity_poly.type
_entity_poly.pdbx_seq_one_letter_code
_entity_poly.pdbx_strand_id
1 'polypeptide(L)'
;MELFYDLLGMTPFSEAFIDQLVVNDCHDLFKYYGYIFRYNPLNLKSFPLTQEILIVKLVSTFLFQSKNNLYELFYIFDKLINSLIDLIDSGPCDQLLNRSANSISSSTLLSNNIDYNCLELLINYENLLSFQLPVLDCDTIDQIKEKIVHHLNSYER
;
A
#
# COMPACT_ATOMS: atom_id res chain seq x y z
N MET A 1 -19.86 14.12 -37.08
CA MET A 1 -18.85 13.31 -36.37
C MET A 1 -17.86 12.73 -37.37
N GLU A 2 -18.29 11.98 -38.39
CA GLU A 2 -17.40 11.43 -39.43
C GLU A 2 -16.59 12.49 -40.22
N LEU A 3 -17.21 13.61 -40.59
CA LEU A 3 -16.54 14.70 -41.34
C LEU A 3 -15.38 15.37 -40.58
N PHE A 4 -15.34 15.27 -39.24
CA PHE A 4 -14.29 15.88 -38.42
C PHE A 4 -13.07 14.95 -38.27
N TYR A 5 -13.28 13.64 -38.41
CA TYR A 5 -12.23 12.61 -38.39
C TYR A 5 -11.46 12.57 -39.72
N ASP A 6 -12.16 12.77 -40.85
CA ASP A 6 -11.54 12.92 -42.18
C ASP A 6 -10.67 14.19 -42.28
N LEU A 7 -11.10 15.29 -41.66
CA LEU A 7 -10.37 16.57 -41.66
C LEU A 7 -9.06 16.53 -40.87
N LEU A 8 -8.90 15.57 -39.95
CA LEU A 8 -7.69 15.34 -39.15
C LEU A 8 -6.88 14.12 -39.61
N GLY A 9 -7.32 13.43 -40.67
CA GLY A 9 -6.65 12.24 -41.20
C GLY A 9 -6.62 11.04 -40.24
N MET A 10 -7.57 10.97 -39.30
CA MET A 10 -7.57 9.96 -38.24
C MET A 10 -8.79 9.05 -38.36
N THR A 11 -8.56 7.77 -38.66
CA THR A 11 -9.57 6.72 -38.62
C THR A 11 -10.06 6.48 -37.18
N PRO A 12 -11.31 6.01 -36.97
CA PRO A 12 -11.75 5.54 -35.65
C PRO A 12 -10.76 4.51 -35.12
N PHE A 13 -10.42 4.62 -33.83
CA PHE A 13 -9.35 3.82 -33.22
C PHE A 13 -9.53 2.33 -33.53
N SER A 14 -8.61 1.76 -34.33
CA SER A 14 -8.59 0.32 -34.60
C SER A 14 -8.06 -0.42 -33.36
N GLU A 15 -8.44 -1.68 -33.17
CA GLU A 15 -7.88 -2.53 -32.10
C GLU A 15 -6.34 -2.52 -32.10
N ALA A 16 -5.73 -2.47 -33.28
CA ALA A 16 -4.28 -2.34 -33.45
C ALA A 16 -3.67 -1.07 -32.82
N PHE A 17 -4.41 0.06 -32.77
CA PHE A 17 -3.96 1.27 -32.10
C PHE A 17 -4.00 1.12 -30.56
N ILE A 18 -5.02 0.43 -30.05
CA ILE A 18 -5.13 0.09 -28.62
C ILE A 18 -4.02 -0.88 -28.23
N ASP A 19 -3.73 -1.87 -29.07
CA ASP A 19 -2.63 -2.81 -28.84
C ASP A 19 -1.27 -2.12 -28.87
N GLN A 20 -1.06 -1.17 -29.78
CA GLN A 20 0.16 -0.34 -29.78
C GLN A 20 0.30 0.54 -28.53
N LEU A 21 -0.80 1.02 -27.95
CA LEU A 21 -0.79 1.70 -26.64
C LEU A 21 -0.40 0.76 -25.48
N VAL A 22 -0.84 -0.50 -25.55
CA VAL A 22 -0.45 -1.52 -24.56
C VAL A 22 1.01 -1.94 -24.71
N VAL A 23 1.62 -1.80 -25.90
CA VAL A 23 3.00 -2.22 -26.16
C VAL A 23 4.03 -1.09 -26.03
N ASN A 24 3.69 0.16 -26.36
CA ASN A 24 4.67 1.24 -26.47
C ASN A 24 5.06 1.91 -25.13
N ASP A 25 6.19 2.64 -25.19
CA ASP A 25 6.85 3.34 -24.10
C ASP A 25 6.00 4.43 -23.44
N CYS A 26 6.31 4.66 -22.16
CA CYS A 26 5.52 5.45 -21.21
C CYS A 26 5.20 6.89 -21.65
N HIS A 27 6.09 7.55 -22.38
CA HIS A 27 5.95 8.97 -22.74
C HIS A 27 4.91 9.23 -23.83
N ASP A 28 4.80 8.33 -24.81
CA ASP A 28 3.84 8.46 -25.90
C ASP A 28 2.44 8.08 -25.43
N LEU A 29 2.34 7.12 -24.49
CA LEU A 29 1.10 6.83 -23.75
C LEU A 29 0.50 8.10 -23.15
N PHE A 30 1.26 8.95 -22.47
CA PHE A 30 0.71 10.18 -21.86
C PHE A 30 0.09 11.15 -22.87
N LYS A 31 0.73 11.33 -24.04
CA LYS A 31 0.19 12.18 -25.10
C LYS A 31 -1.10 11.61 -25.66
N TYR A 32 -1.13 10.30 -25.90
CA TYR A 32 -2.32 9.61 -26.38
C TYR A 32 -3.43 9.55 -25.32
N TYR A 33 -3.11 9.39 -24.03
CA TYR A 33 -4.05 9.49 -22.91
C TYR A 33 -4.74 10.84 -22.86
N GLY A 34 -3.94 11.92 -22.89
CA GLY A 34 -4.45 13.28 -22.90
C GLY A 34 -5.37 13.50 -24.10
N TYR A 35 -5.07 12.90 -25.24
CA TYR A 35 -5.88 12.99 -26.44
C TYR A 35 -7.20 12.19 -26.35
N ILE A 36 -7.15 10.93 -25.91
CA ILE A 36 -8.32 10.05 -25.80
C ILE A 36 -9.31 10.57 -24.75
N PHE A 37 -8.83 10.96 -23.56
CA PHE A 37 -9.70 11.50 -22.50
C PHE A 37 -10.25 12.90 -22.83
N ARG A 38 -9.49 13.74 -23.55
CA ARG A 38 -9.92 15.10 -23.91
C ARG A 38 -10.92 15.12 -25.06
N TYR A 39 -10.81 14.20 -26.03
CA TYR A 39 -11.57 14.28 -27.27
C TYR A 39 -12.54 13.12 -27.51
N ASN A 40 -12.50 12.02 -26.73
CA ASN A 40 -13.46 10.93 -26.91
C ASN A 40 -13.84 10.14 -25.62
N PRO A 41 -14.31 10.83 -24.56
CA PRO A 41 -14.67 10.19 -23.28
C PRO A 41 -15.87 9.23 -23.39
N LEU A 42 -16.71 9.36 -24.42
CA LEU A 42 -17.88 8.49 -24.65
C LEU A 42 -17.46 7.11 -25.18
N ASN A 43 -16.43 7.02 -26.02
CA ASN A 43 -15.90 5.74 -26.51
C ASN A 43 -15.12 4.96 -25.43
N LEU A 44 -14.50 5.66 -24.47
CA LEU A 44 -13.86 4.99 -23.33
C LEU A 44 -14.89 4.28 -22.44
N LYS A 45 -16.07 4.88 -22.25
CA LYS A 45 -17.17 4.27 -21.48
C LYS A 45 -17.71 2.98 -22.12
N SER A 46 -17.59 2.80 -23.43
CA SER A 46 -17.99 1.57 -24.11
C SER A 46 -16.99 0.42 -23.96
N PHE A 47 -15.78 0.66 -23.43
CA PHE A 47 -14.74 -0.35 -23.26
C PHE A 47 -14.14 -0.32 -21.83
N PRO A 48 -14.88 -0.82 -20.82
CA PRO A 48 -14.50 -0.71 -19.41
C PRO A 48 -13.18 -1.44 -19.08
N LEU A 49 -12.94 -2.61 -19.67
CA LEU A 49 -11.70 -3.36 -19.48
C LEU A 49 -10.47 -2.58 -20.01
N THR A 50 -10.61 -1.95 -21.17
CA THR A 50 -9.57 -1.11 -21.74
C THR A 50 -9.29 0.08 -20.83
N GLN A 51 -10.33 0.71 -20.27
CA GLN A 51 -10.19 1.80 -19.31
C GLN A 51 -9.42 1.37 -18.04
N GLU A 52 -9.72 0.20 -17.48
CA GLU A 52 -9.05 -0.32 -16.30
C GLU A 52 -7.56 -0.62 -16.56
N ILE A 53 -7.27 -1.36 -17.63
CA ILE A 53 -5.88 -1.67 -18.04
C ILE A 53 -5.09 -0.39 -18.24
N LEU A 54 -5.71 0.59 -18.88
CA LEU A 54 -5.12 1.87 -19.14
C LEU A 54 -4.83 2.63 -17.82
N ILE A 55 -5.80 2.76 -16.91
CA ILE A 55 -5.59 3.41 -15.61
C ILE A 55 -4.47 2.73 -14.81
N VAL A 56 -4.46 1.40 -14.75
CA VAL A 56 -3.41 0.64 -14.07
C VAL A 56 -2.04 0.91 -14.71
N LYS A 57 -1.96 0.94 -16.04
CA LYS A 57 -0.72 1.23 -16.75
C LYS A 57 -0.26 2.67 -16.56
N LEU A 58 -1.17 3.64 -16.45
CA LEU A 58 -0.84 5.03 -16.17
C LEU A 58 -0.35 5.22 -14.73
N VAL A 59 -1.04 4.63 -13.74
CA VAL A 59 -0.62 4.66 -12.33
C VAL A 59 0.71 3.97 -12.16
N SER A 60 0.89 2.78 -12.75
CA SER A 60 2.18 2.08 -12.71
C SER A 60 3.26 2.93 -13.39
N THR A 61 3.00 3.52 -14.55
CA THR A 61 3.96 4.41 -15.21
C THR A 61 4.39 5.58 -14.31
N PHE A 62 3.44 6.26 -13.65
CA PHE A 62 3.75 7.34 -12.71
C PHE A 62 4.59 6.88 -11.52
N LEU A 63 4.30 5.69 -11.00
CA LEU A 63 5.04 5.10 -9.89
C LEU A 63 6.44 4.66 -10.34
N PHE A 64 6.56 3.99 -11.49
CA PHE A 64 7.79 3.32 -11.96
C PHE A 64 8.75 4.23 -12.74
N GLN A 65 8.31 5.35 -13.33
CA GLN A 65 9.18 6.23 -14.12
C GLN A 65 10.29 6.92 -13.31
N SER A 66 10.19 6.95 -11.98
CA SER A 66 11.30 7.37 -11.15
C SER A 66 11.58 6.30 -10.09
N LYS A 67 12.73 5.61 -10.24
CA LYS A 67 13.21 4.64 -9.26
C LYS A 67 13.29 5.23 -7.84
N ASN A 68 13.55 6.53 -7.74
CA ASN A 68 13.62 7.25 -6.47
C ASN A 68 12.24 7.37 -5.81
N ASN A 69 11.19 7.70 -6.55
CA ASN A 69 9.83 7.78 -5.99
C ASN A 69 9.30 6.42 -5.52
N LEU A 70 9.66 5.31 -6.18
CA LEU A 70 9.30 3.98 -5.67
C LEU A 70 9.94 3.69 -4.33
N TYR A 71 11.24 3.96 -4.21
CA TYR A 71 11.96 3.76 -2.97
C TYR A 71 11.35 4.60 -1.84
N GLU A 72 11.09 5.89 -2.10
CA GLU A 72 10.44 6.78 -1.15
C GLU A 72 9.02 6.32 -0.79
N LEU A 73 8.24 5.85 -1.77
CA LEU A 73 6.88 5.37 -1.55
C LEU A 73 6.86 4.08 -0.73
N PHE A 74 7.74 3.13 -1.02
CA PHE A 74 7.88 1.93 -0.20
C PHE A 74 8.37 2.27 1.21
N TYR A 75 9.28 3.24 1.35
CA TYR A 75 9.75 3.71 2.66
C TYR A 75 8.62 4.34 3.48
N ILE A 76 7.79 5.19 2.86
CA ILE A 76 6.61 5.78 3.52
C ILE A 76 5.61 4.68 3.90
N PHE A 77 5.36 3.73 2.99
CA PHE A 77 4.42 2.65 3.23
C PHE A 77 4.88 1.73 4.37
N ASP A 78 6.17 1.41 4.41
CA ASP A 78 6.80 0.61 5.46
C ASP A 78 6.74 1.33 6.82
N LYS A 79 6.97 2.65 6.85
CA LYS A 79 6.73 3.47 8.05
C LYS A 79 5.27 3.43 8.51
N LEU A 80 4.34 3.49 7.55
CA LEU A 80 2.91 3.42 7.83
C LEU A 80 2.56 2.06 8.45
N ILE A 81 3.06 0.96 7.88
CA ILE A 81 2.86 -0.38 8.43
C ILE A 81 3.41 -0.48 9.85
N ASN A 82 4.65 -0.03 10.09
CA ASN A 82 5.25 -0.07 11.42
C ASN A 82 4.43 0.75 12.43
N SER A 83 3.93 1.92 12.03
CA SER A 83 3.08 2.75 12.89
C SER A 83 1.74 2.06 13.22
N LEU A 84 1.21 1.27 12.28
CA LEU A 84 -0.01 0.50 12.51
C LEU A 84 0.25 -0.71 13.42
N ILE A 85 1.41 -1.34 13.30
CA ILE A 85 1.85 -2.41 14.21
C ILE A 85 1.99 -1.85 15.63
N ASP A 86 2.69 -0.73 15.80
CA ASP A 86 2.85 -0.05 17.10
C ASP A 86 1.48 0.32 17.72
N LEU A 87 0.54 0.77 16.89
CA LEU A 87 -0.84 1.05 17.33
C LEU A 87 -1.53 -0.20 17.86
N ILE A 88 -1.43 -1.32 17.15
CA ILE A 88 -2.03 -2.60 17.55
C ILE A 88 -1.38 -3.11 18.85
N ASP A 89 -0.05 -3.07 18.92
CA ASP A 89 0.75 -3.60 20.03
C ASP A 89 0.68 -2.78 21.31
N SER A 90 0.24 -1.52 21.21
CA SER A 90 0.01 -0.65 22.37
C SER A 90 -1.22 -1.05 23.21
N GLY A 91 -2.05 -1.97 22.71
CA GLY A 91 -3.22 -2.49 23.42
C GLY A 91 -3.20 -4.02 23.53
N PRO A 92 -4.05 -4.59 24.40
CA PRO A 92 -4.13 -6.04 24.56
C PRO A 92 -4.61 -6.71 23.26
N CYS A 93 -3.99 -7.86 22.96
CA CYS A 93 -4.30 -8.65 21.78
C CYS A 93 -4.56 -10.11 22.18
N ASP A 94 -5.71 -10.64 21.77
CA ASP A 94 -6.04 -12.05 21.89
C ASP A 94 -5.45 -12.82 20.70
N GLN A 95 -4.40 -13.59 20.98
CA GLN A 95 -3.67 -14.38 19.99
C GLN A 95 -4.51 -15.51 19.38
N LEU A 96 -5.49 -16.06 20.11
CA LEU A 96 -6.31 -17.17 19.60
C LEU A 96 -7.39 -16.66 18.63
N LEU A 97 -7.94 -15.47 18.92
CA LEU A 97 -9.00 -14.88 18.12
C LEU A 97 -8.48 -13.91 17.05
N ASN A 98 -7.19 -13.57 17.08
CA ASN A 98 -6.57 -12.51 16.26
C ASN A 98 -7.35 -11.20 16.36
N ARG A 99 -7.64 -10.79 17.60
CA ARG A 99 -8.38 -9.56 17.89
C ARG A 99 -7.58 -8.68 18.83
N SER A 100 -7.52 -7.39 18.53
CA SER A 100 -6.83 -6.40 19.34
C SER A 100 -7.81 -5.37 19.87
N ALA A 101 -7.52 -4.81 21.04
CA ALA A 101 -8.25 -3.66 21.55
C ALA A 101 -8.09 -2.44 20.64
N ASN A 102 -6.90 -2.29 20.06
CA ASN A 102 -6.60 -1.26 19.07
C ASN A 102 -6.69 -1.87 17.67
N SER A 103 -7.86 -1.75 17.03
CA SER A 103 -8.12 -2.28 15.70
C SER A 103 -8.77 -1.24 14.80
N ILE A 104 -8.36 -1.22 13.53
CA ILE A 104 -8.94 -0.36 12.49
C ILE A 104 -10.29 -0.93 12.00
N SER A 105 -10.46 -2.26 12.06
CA SER A 105 -11.69 -2.93 11.66
C SER A 105 -12.51 -3.34 12.87
N SER A 106 -13.84 -3.19 12.76
CA SER A 106 -14.79 -3.67 13.77
C SER A 106 -14.83 -5.19 13.88
N SER A 107 -14.46 -5.92 12.83
CA SER A 107 -14.44 -7.40 12.83
C SER A 107 -13.30 -7.99 13.66
N THR A 108 -12.19 -7.26 13.78
CA THR A 108 -10.98 -7.64 14.52
C THR A 108 -10.85 -6.91 15.85
N LEU A 109 -11.84 -6.07 16.20
CA LEU A 109 -11.88 -5.36 17.47
C LEU A 109 -12.20 -6.33 18.61
N LEU A 110 -11.42 -6.25 19.66
CA LEU A 110 -11.68 -6.97 20.90
C LEU A 110 -12.88 -6.30 21.62
N SER A 111 -13.96 -7.05 21.82
CA SER A 111 -15.21 -6.53 22.38
C SER A 111 -15.20 -6.31 23.89
N ASN A 112 -14.19 -6.87 24.58
CA ASN A 112 -14.13 -6.88 26.04
C ASN A 112 -13.16 -5.79 26.50
N ASN A 113 -13.60 -4.95 27.44
CA ASN A 113 -12.68 -4.11 28.19
C ASN A 113 -11.86 -5.01 29.11
N ILE A 114 -10.62 -5.29 28.69
CA ILE A 114 -9.63 -5.96 29.52
C ILE A 114 -8.93 -4.88 30.33
N ASP A 115 -8.90 -5.03 31.65
CA ASP A 115 -8.01 -4.23 32.50
C ASP A 115 -6.59 -4.78 32.33
N TYR A 116 -5.65 -3.93 31.92
CA TYR A 116 -4.26 -4.28 31.70
C TYR A 116 -3.33 -3.20 32.25
N ASN A 117 -2.10 -3.59 32.57
CA ASN A 117 -1.04 -2.68 33.00
C ASN A 117 0.14 -2.74 32.03
N CYS A 118 0.76 -1.59 31.80
CA CYS A 118 2.04 -1.53 31.09
C CYS A 118 3.19 -1.78 32.06
N LEU A 119 4.07 -2.70 31.68
CA LEU A 119 5.27 -3.09 32.41
C LEU A 119 6.49 -2.76 31.56
N GLU A 120 7.59 -2.33 32.17
CA GLU A 120 8.88 -2.17 31.49
C GLU A 120 9.77 -3.38 31.80
N LEU A 121 10.09 -4.17 30.77
CA LEU A 121 11.04 -5.27 30.88
C LEU A 121 12.44 -4.80 30.53
N LEU A 122 13.40 -5.07 31.42
CA LEU A 122 14.82 -4.94 31.10
C LEU A 122 15.29 -6.23 30.42
N ILE A 123 15.65 -6.13 29.15
CA ILE A 123 16.15 -7.25 28.35
C ILE A 123 17.66 -7.13 28.27
N ASN A 124 18.35 -8.21 28.64
CA ASN A 124 19.79 -8.30 28.56
C ASN A 124 20.15 -9.48 27.65
N TYR A 125 20.68 -9.17 26.46
CA TYR A 125 21.13 -10.15 25.49
C TYR A 125 22.63 -10.41 25.68
N GLU A 126 22.96 -11.53 26.30
CA GLU A 126 24.33 -12.02 26.50
C GLU A 126 25.32 -11.00 27.11
N ASN A 127 24.84 -10.04 27.91
CA ASN A 127 25.62 -8.90 28.44
C ASN A 127 26.25 -7.99 27.36
N LEU A 128 25.83 -8.14 26.10
CA LEU A 128 26.30 -7.33 24.97
C LEU A 128 25.37 -6.14 24.72
N LEU A 129 24.05 -6.36 24.87
CA LEU A 129 23.03 -5.36 24.61
C LEU A 129 21.98 -5.40 25.72
N SER A 130 21.73 -4.24 26.35
CA SER A 130 20.68 -4.08 27.35
C SER A 130 19.71 -2.97 26.91
N PHE A 131 18.42 -3.27 26.86
CA PHE A 131 17.38 -2.31 26.51
C PHE A 131 16.11 -2.53 27.34
N GLN A 132 15.30 -1.48 27.44
CA GLN A 132 13.99 -1.54 28.08
C GLN A 132 12.91 -1.69 27.02
N LEU A 133 11.98 -2.62 27.24
CA LEU A 133 10.87 -2.89 26.34
C LEU A 133 9.54 -2.77 27.11
N PRO A 134 8.62 -1.89 26.68
CA PRO A 134 7.28 -1.85 27.24
C PRO A 134 6.48 -3.08 26.78
N VAL A 135 5.85 -3.77 27.72
CA VAL A 135 4.96 -4.91 27.47
C VAL A 135 3.69 -4.77 28.31
N LEU A 136 2.70 -5.60 28.02
CA LEU A 136 1.46 -5.66 28.78
C LEU A 136 1.48 -6.89 29.69
N ASP A 137 0.85 -6.81 30.86
CA ASP A 137 0.73 -7.93 31.79
C ASP A 137 -0.06 -9.12 31.23
N CYS A 138 -0.92 -8.88 30.23
CA CYS A 138 -1.67 -9.89 29.51
C CYS A 138 -0.97 -10.46 28.27
N ASP A 139 0.22 -9.98 27.91
CA ASP A 139 0.94 -10.49 26.73
C ASP A 139 1.36 -11.95 26.92
N THR A 140 1.19 -12.77 25.89
CA THR A 140 1.75 -14.12 25.86
C THR A 140 3.26 -14.07 25.66
N ILE A 141 3.95 -15.16 26.03
CA ILE A 141 5.40 -15.28 25.84
C ILE A 141 5.78 -15.09 24.37
N ASP A 142 4.95 -15.55 23.44
CA ASP A 142 5.22 -15.41 22.01
C ASP A 142 5.03 -13.97 21.52
N GLN A 143 4.00 -13.26 22.01
CA GLN A 143 3.83 -11.83 21.75
C GLN A 143 5.02 -11.01 22.29
N ILE A 144 5.56 -11.37 23.46
CA ILE A 144 6.76 -10.71 24.00
C ILE A 144 7.96 -10.94 23.08
N LYS A 145 8.17 -12.17 22.56
CA LYS A 145 9.25 -12.44 21.60
C LYS A 145 9.09 -11.63 20.31
N GLU A 146 7.88 -11.48 19.81
CA GLU A 146 7.59 -10.68 18.63
C GLU A 146 7.93 -9.20 18.87
N LYS A 147 7.53 -8.64 20.01
CA LYS A 147 7.89 -7.27 20.41
C LYS A 147 9.40 -7.07 20.55
N ILE A 148 10.13 -8.07 21.05
CA ILE A 148 11.60 -8.06 21.10
C ILE A 148 12.21 -7.99 19.71
N VAL A 149 11.77 -8.86 18.81
CA VAL A 149 12.27 -8.90 17.42
C VAL A 149 11.95 -7.59 16.69
N HIS A 150 10.73 -7.05 16.87
CA HIS A 150 10.34 -5.76 16.31
C HIS A 150 11.23 -4.61 16.83
N HIS A 151 11.53 -4.60 18.13
CA HIS A 151 12.42 -3.61 18.73
C HIS A 151 13.85 -3.69 18.17
N LEU A 152 14.40 -4.90 18.00
CA LEU A 152 15.74 -5.07 17.44
C LEU A 152 15.79 -4.65 15.96
N ASN A 153 14.78 -5.01 15.17
CA ASN A 153 14.70 -4.63 13.75
C ASN A 153 14.55 -3.12 13.52
N SER A 154 13.95 -2.39 14.46
CA SER A 154 13.88 -0.93 14.39
C SER A 154 15.20 -0.27 14.77
N TYR A 155 16.06 -0.94 15.54
CA TYR A 155 17.41 -0.46 15.91
C TYR A 155 18.46 -0.64 14.81
N GLU A 156 18.30 -1.63 13.92
CA GLU A 156 19.25 -1.90 12.82
C GLU A 156 19.08 -1.01 11.58
N ARG A 157 18.09 -0.10 11.57
CA ARG A 157 17.79 0.82 10.45
C ARG A 157 18.32 2.23 10.69
#